data_AF-A0A660ZQ66-F1
#
_entry.id   AF-A0A660ZQ66-F1
#
_cell.length_a   1.000
_cell.length_b   1.000
_cell.length_c   1.000
_cell.angle_alpha   90.00
_cell.angle_beta   90.00
_cell.angle_gamma   90.00
#
_symmetry.space_group_name_H-M   'P 1'
#
loop_
_entity.id
_entity.type
_entity.pdbx_description
1 polymer ?
#
loop_
_entity_poly.entity_id
_entity_poly.type
_entity_poly.pdbx_seq_one_letter_code
_entity_poly.pdbx_strand_id
1 'polypeptide(L)'
;TTLRSVVGQAELDEILAERDKLNVQMQSILDEATDQWGIKVMTVEMKDVDLPVEMKRAMAKQAEAERERRAKVIHAEGEFQASQRLSEAAAIIEPHPAALHLRYLQALTEIAAENNSTILFPVPIDMLTAFKGNMTPSSE
;
A
#
# COMPACT_ATOMS: atom_id res chain seq x y z
N THR A 1 16.93 -20.99 35.98
CA THR A 1 16.96 -19.55 36.33
C THR A 1 17.65 -18.71 35.27
N THR A 2 18.65 -19.23 34.54
CA THR A 2 19.32 -18.57 33.40
C THR A 2 18.39 -18.22 32.23
N LEU A 3 17.61 -19.18 31.71
CA LEU A 3 16.63 -18.93 30.63
C LEU A 3 15.62 -17.82 30.94
N ARG A 4 15.11 -17.79 32.17
CA ARG A 4 14.16 -16.76 32.61
C ARG A 4 14.78 -15.36 32.61
N SER A 5 16.06 -15.23 32.93
CA SER A 5 16.75 -13.93 32.98
C SER A 5 16.98 -13.36 31.57
N VAL A 6 17.38 -14.22 30.62
CA VAL A 6 17.61 -13.82 29.23
C VAL A 6 16.30 -13.39 28.56
N VAL A 7 15.24 -14.18 28.74
CA VAL A 7 13.91 -13.86 28.20
C VAL A 7 13.28 -12.62 28.88
N GLY A 8 13.60 -12.36 30.15
CA GLY A 8 13.09 -11.18 30.86
C GLY A 8 13.82 -9.87 30.56
N GLN A 9 15.01 -9.93 29.98
CA GLN A 9 15.80 -8.76 29.59
C GLN A 9 15.56 -8.32 28.13
N ALA A 10 15.11 -9.25 27.29
CA ALA A 10 14.77 -8.96 25.89
C ALA A 10 13.40 -8.29 25.78
N GLU A 11 13.27 -7.32 24.87
CA GLU A 11 11.97 -6.74 24.55
C GLU A 11 11.11 -7.77 23.80
N LEU A 12 9.78 -7.69 23.97
CA LEU A 12 8.87 -8.65 23.35
C LEU A 12 8.99 -8.67 21.82
N ASP A 13 9.18 -7.51 21.20
CA ASP A 13 9.39 -7.42 19.76
C ASP A 13 10.69 -8.10 19.32
N GLU A 14 11.75 -8.02 20.12
CA GLU A 14 13.02 -8.73 19.86
C GLU A 14 12.84 -10.25 19.97
N ILE A 15 12.03 -10.72 20.93
CA ILE A 15 11.68 -12.14 21.07
C ILE A 15 10.92 -12.67 19.86
N LEU A 16 10.05 -11.84 19.28
CA LEU A 16 9.22 -12.24 18.14
C LEU A 16 9.94 -12.11 16.80
N ALA A 17 10.76 -11.06 16.62
CA ALA A 17 11.42 -10.73 15.37
C ALA A 17 12.84 -11.32 15.24
N GLU A 18 13.58 -11.46 16.32
CA GLU A 18 15.00 -11.86 16.32
C GLU A 18 15.23 -13.23 16.97
N ARG A 19 14.39 -14.22 16.60
CA ARG A 19 14.44 -15.59 17.17
C ARG A 19 15.82 -16.25 17.04
N ASP A 20 16.48 -16.09 15.90
CA ASP A 20 17.78 -16.73 15.65
C ASP A 20 18.88 -16.19 16.57
N LYS A 21 18.87 -14.87 16.83
CA LYS A 21 19.83 -14.22 17.72
C LYS A 21 19.66 -14.71 19.15
N LEU A 22 18.41 -14.83 19.61
CA LEU A 22 18.11 -15.38 20.93
C LEU A 22 18.49 -16.86 21.05
N ASN A 23 18.26 -17.66 20.00
CA ASN A 23 18.66 -19.07 19.98
C ASN A 23 20.19 -19.23 20.16
N VAL A 24 20.99 -18.41 19.46
CA VAL A 24 22.46 -18.41 19.59
C VAL A 24 22.90 -17.96 20.99
N GLN A 25 22.30 -16.90 21.53
CA GLN A 25 22.61 -16.43 22.88
C GLN A 25 22.27 -17.49 23.94
N MET A 26 21.10 -18.12 23.84
CA MET A 26 20.70 -19.20 24.75
C MET A 26 21.60 -20.43 24.62
N GLN A 27 22.00 -20.80 23.40
CA GLN A 27 22.95 -21.88 23.18
C GLN A 27 24.27 -21.61 23.88
N SER A 28 24.87 -20.43 23.69
CA SER A 28 26.14 -20.07 24.30
C SER A 28 26.08 -20.13 25.83
N ILE A 29 25.01 -19.61 26.44
CA ILE A 29 24.84 -19.59 27.90
C ILE A 29 24.62 -21.00 28.45
N LEU A 30 23.88 -21.84 27.72
CA LEU A 30 23.62 -23.23 28.14
C LEU A 30 24.86 -24.10 28.00
N ASP A 31 25.62 -23.97 26.90
CA ASP A 31 26.86 -24.72 26.67
C ASP A 31 27.88 -24.43 27.78
N GLU A 32 28.11 -23.14 28.09
CA GLU A 32 29.01 -22.71 29.16
C GLU A 32 28.58 -23.24 30.55
N ALA A 33 27.26 -23.30 30.80
CA ALA A 33 26.74 -23.83 32.05
C ALA A 33 26.84 -25.37 32.15
N THR A 34 26.76 -26.10 31.02
CA THR A 34 26.78 -27.57 30.99
C THR A 34 28.15 -28.17 30.75
N ASP A 35 29.16 -27.35 30.40
CA ASP A 35 30.55 -27.78 30.22
C ASP A 35 31.12 -28.49 31.46
N GLN A 36 30.76 -28.03 32.66
CA GLN A 36 31.19 -28.66 33.92
C GLN A 36 30.68 -30.10 34.09
N TRP A 37 29.64 -30.47 33.35
CA TRP A 37 29.06 -31.81 33.34
C TRP A 37 29.51 -32.65 32.14
N GLY A 38 30.35 -32.08 31.25
CA GLY A 38 30.81 -32.74 30.03
C GLY A 38 29.71 -32.91 28.98
N ILE A 39 28.63 -32.12 29.04
CA ILE A 39 27.51 -32.16 28.10
C ILE A 39 27.65 -30.98 27.14
N LYS A 40 27.67 -31.28 25.84
CA LYS A 40 27.72 -30.27 24.76
C LYS A 40 26.32 -29.98 24.22
N VAL A 41 25.94 -28.71 24.17
CA VAL A 41 24.63 -28.28 23.65
C VAL A 41 24.73 -27.96 22.17
N MET A 42 24.15 -28.82 21.33
CA MET A 42 24.27 -28.72 19.87
C MET A 42 23.36 -27.65 19.25
N THR A 43 22.11 -27.57 19.69
CA THR A 43 21.11 -26.61 19.20
C THR A 43 20.10 -26.29 20.29
N VAL A 44 19.62 -25.04 20.30
CA VAL A 44 18.54 -24.57 21.17
C VAL A 44 17.55 -23.83 20.29
N GLU A 45 16.27 -24.18 20.38
CA GLU A 45 15.21 -23.56 19.59
C GLU A 45 14.03 -23.19 20.47
N MET A 46 13.57 -21.96 20.35
CA MET A 46 12.36 -21.49 21.01
C MET A 46 11.13 -22.06 20.30
N LYS A 47 10.35 -22.88 21.01
CA LYS A 47 9.15 -23.51 20.47
C LYS A 47 7.94 -22.56 20.47
N ASP A 48 7.41 -22.25 21.65
CA ASP A 48 6.19 -21.45 21.82
C ASP A 48 6.37 -20.38 22.91
N VAL A 49 5.79 -19.21 22.70
CA VAL A 49 5.73 -18.10 23.68
C VAL A 49 4.27 -17.81 24.02
N ASP A 50 3.89 -18.10 25.26
CA ASP A 50 2.54 -17.85 25.76
C ASP A 50 2.41 -16.42 26.28
N LEU A 51 1.80 -15.57 25.46
CA LEU A 51 1.43 -14.21 25.86
C LEU A 51 0.02 -14.17 26.46
N PRO A 52 -0.22 -13.36 27.50
CA PRO A 52 -1.56 -13.11 28.01
C PRO A 52 -2.50 -12.59 26.92
N VAL A 53 -3.78 -13.00 26.99
CA VAL A 53 -4.80 -12.65 25.97
C VAL A 53 -4.97 -11.14 25.83
N GLU A 54 -4.89 -10.40 26.94
CA GLU A 54 -4.99 -8.93 26.96
C GLU A 54 -3.87 -8.27 26.15
N MET A 55 -2.63 -8.76 26.30
CA MET A 55 -1.46 -8.24 25.59
C MET A 55 -1.55 -8.54 24.09
N LYS A 56 -1.93 -9.77 23.71
CA LYS A 56 -2.14 -10.15 22.30
C LYS A 56 -3.15 -9.22 21.62
N ARG A 57 -4.25 -8.88 22.31
CA ARG A 57 -5.27 -7.97 21.80
C ARG A 57 -4.75 -6.53 21.66
N ALA A 58 -4.00 -6.04 22.63
CA ALA A 58 -3.40 -4.70 22.58
C ALA A 58 -2.39 -4.57 21.42
N MET A 59 -1.52 -5.57 21.24
CA MET A 59 -0.57 -5.62 20.14
C MET A 59 -1.27 -5.69 18.78
N ALA A 60 -2.29 -6.52 18.64
CA ALA A 60 -3.07 -6.60 17.40
C ALA A 60 -3.68 -5.24 17.03
N LYS A 61 -4.26 -4.53 18.02
CA LYS A 61 -4.82 -3.19 17.82
C LYS A 61 -3.76 -2.16 17.43
N GLN A 62 -2.58 -2.21 18.06
CA GLN A 62 -1.47 -1.33 17.73
C GLN A 62 -0.94 -1.61 16.31
N ALA A 63 -0.77 -2.87 15.95
CA ALA A 63 -0.31 -3.28 14.63
C ALA A 63 -1.31 -2.88 13.53
N GLU A 64 -2.61 -3.01 13.79
CA GLU A 64 -3.66 -2.56 12.88
C GLU A 64 -3.64 -1.04 12.69
N ALA A 65 -3.52 -0.28 13.77
CA ALA A 65 -3.45 1.18 13.72
C ALA A 65 -2.22 1.69 12.95
N GLU A 66 -1.03 1.12 13.20
CA GLU A 66 0.18 1.51 12.47
C GLU A 66 0.11 1.08 11.00
N ARG A 67 -0.49 -0.08 10.70
CA ARG A 67 -0.72 -0.52 9.32
C ARG A 67 -1.66 0.42 8.58
N GLU A 68 -2.76 0.84 9.20
CA GLU A 68 -3.71 1.78 8.62
C GLU A 68 -3.06 3.16 8.41
N ARG A 69 -2.28 3.64 9.39
CA ARG A 69 -1.54 4.89 9.28
C ARG A 69 -0.56 4.85 8.10
N ARG A 70 0.24 3.79 7.98
CA ARG A 70 1.18 3.60 6.87
C ARG A 70 0.46 3.51 5.53
N ALA A 71 -0.66 2.79 5.45
CA ALA A 71 -1.45 2.69 4.24
C ALA A 71 -1.96 4.07 3.77
N LYS A 72 -2.46 4.91 4.68
CA LYS A 72 -2.90 6.28 4.35
C LYS A 72 -1.76 7.15 3.81
N VAL A 73 -0.57 7.08 4.43
CA VAL A 73 0.59 7.84 3.97
C VAL A 73 1.02 7.39 2.57
N ILE A 74 1.11 6.08 2.34
CA ILE A 74 1.50 5.53 1.02
C ILE A 74 0.46 5.92 -0.04
N HIS A 75 -0.83 5.88 0.29
CA HIS A 75 -1.88 6.26 -0.64
C HIS A 75 -1.81 7.74 -1.01
N ALA A 76 -1.70 8.63 -0.01
CA ALA A 76 -1.56 10.07 -0.24
C ALA A 76 -0.31 10.42 -1.06
N GLU A 77 0.82 9.75 -0.78
CA GLU A 77 2.05 9.92 -1.55
C GLU A 77 1.88 9.43 -3.00
N GLY A 78 1.21 8.29 -3.21
CA GLY A 78 0.89 7.78 -4.53
C GLY A 78 -0.02 8.72 -5.33
N GLU A 79 -1.05 9.29 -4.69
CA GLU A 79 -1.93 10.29 -5.30
C GLU A 79 -1.20 11.57 -5.66
N PHE A 80 -0.30 12.04 -4.79
CA PHE A 80 0.53 13.21 -5.04
C PHE A 80 1.44 13.00 -6.27
N GLN A 81 2.17 11.89 -6.30
CA GLN A 81 3.05 11.56 -7.44
C GLN A 81 2.27 11.39 -8.74
N ALA A 82 1.09 10.76 -8.69
CA ALA A 82 0.22 10.62 -9.86
C ALA A 82 -0.25 12.00 -10.38
N SER A 83 -0.72 12.87 -9.47
CA SER A 83 -1.18 14.22 -9.81
C SER A 83 -0.07 15.07 -10.40
N GLN A 84 1.14 14.99 -9.84
CA GLN A 84 2.30 15.70 -10.36
C GLN A 84 2.63 15.27 -11.80
N ARG A 85 2.70 13.96 -12.06
CA ARG A 85 2.97 13.45 -13.42
C ARG A 85 1.88 13.84 -14.41
N LEU A 86 0.62 13.84 -13.99
CA LEU A 86 -0.49 14.29 -14.84
C LEU A 86 -0.39 15.78 -15.16
N SER A 87 0.00 16.61 -14.20
CA SER A 87 0.24 18.05 -14.41
C SER A 87 1.38 18.30 -15.39
N GLU A 88 2.50 17.57 -15.24
CA GLU A 88 3.64 17.65 -16.16
C GLU A 88 3.23 17.22 -17.57
N ALA A 89 2.48 16.11 -17.70
CA ALA A 89 1.96 15.66 -18.98
C ALA A 89 1.00 16.70 -19.62
N ALA A 90 0.16 17.36 -18.83
CA ALA A 90 -0.72 18.42 -19.32
C ALA A 90 0.06 19.61 -19.87
N ALA A 91 1.11 20.07 -19.17
CA ALA A 91 1.97 21.15 -19.63
C ALA A 91 2.70 20.84 -20.95
N ILE A 92 3.05 19.56 -21.18
CA ILE A 92 3.67 19.11 -22.44
C ILE A 92 2.63 19.07 -23.60
N ILE A 93 1.38 18.72 -23.29
CA ILE A 93 0.29 18.60 -24.27
C ILE A 93 -0.28 19.96 -24.66
N GLU A 94 -0.31 20.94 -23.74
CA GLU A 94 -0.85 22.29 -23.95
C GLU A 94 -0.35 22.96 -25.26
N PRO A 95 0.95 22.97 -25.59
CA PRO A 95 1.43 23.56 -26.84
C PRO A 95 1.10 22.75 -28.12
N HIS A 96 0.58 21.51 -28.01
CA HIS A 96 0.37 20.61 -29.15
C HIS A 96 -1.12 20.18 -29.28
N PRO A 97 -1.96 20.95 -29.99
CA PRO A 97 -3.39 20.63 -30.16
C PRO A 97 -3.66 19.24 -30.76
N ALA A 98 -2.77 18.76 -31.64
CA ALA A 98 -2.86 17.43 -32.23
C ALA A 98 -2.67 16.30 -31.20
N ALA A 99 -1.87 16.51 -30.14
CA ALA A 99 -1.67 15.51 -29.09
C ALA A 99 -2.95 15.27 -28.27
N LEU A 100 -3.74 16.33 -28.05
CA LEU A 100 -5.03 16.25 -27.35
C LEU A 100 -6.05 15.46 -28.18
N HIS A 101 -6.05 15.64 -29.51
CA HIS A 101 -6.89 14.87 -30.42
C HIS A 101 -6.51 13.38 -30.45
N LEU A 102 -5.21 13.05 -30.48
CA LEU A 102 -4.75 11.66 -30.39
C LEU A 102 -5.15 11.02 -29.05
N ARG A 103 -5.03 11.74 -27.94
CA ARG A 103 -5.45 11.25 -26.62
C ARG A 103 -6.97 11.05 -26.55
N TYR A 104 -7.75 11.91 -27.19
CA TYR A 104 -9.20 11.73 -27.33
C TYR A 104 -9.54 10.45 -28.12
N LEU A 105 -8.87 10.22 -29.26
CA LEU A 105 -9.06 8.98 -30.04
C LEU A 105 -8.65 7.73 -29.25
N GLN A 106 -7.56 7.79 -28.48
CA GLN A 106 -7.14 6.70 -27.59
C GLN A 106 -8.18 6.39 -26.52
N ALA A 107 -8.70 7.41 -25.83
CA ALA A 107 -9.77 7.25 -24.85
C ALA A 107 -11.03 6.63 -25.47
N LEU A 108 -11.40 7.05 -26.69
CA LEU A 108 -12.51 6.44 -27.41
C LEU A 108 -12.26 4.96 -27.73
N THR A 109 -11.04 4.57 -28.10
CA THR A 109 -10.71 3.16 -28.35
C THR A 109 -10.70 2.32 -27.08
N GLU A 110 -10.27 2.87 -25.94
CA GLU A 110 -10.34 2.18 -24.63
C GLU A 110 -11.79 1.97 -24.19
N ILE A 111 -12.63 3.01 -24.28
CA ILE A 111 -14.06 2.93 -23.96
C ILE A 111 -14.78 1.94 -24.89
N ALA A 112 -14.44 1.94 -26.19
CA ALA A 112 -15.00 1.00 -27.15
C ALA A 112 -14.57 -0.45 -26.88
N ALA A 113 -13.40 -0.67 -26.27
CA ALA A 113 -12.92 -1.99 -25.88
C ALA A 113 -13.64 -2.55 -24.62
N GLU A 114 -14.13 -1.68 -23.73
CA GLU A 114 -14.77 -2.06 -22.46
C GLU A 114 -16.27 -2.47 -22.55
N ASN A 115 -16.87 -2.55 -23.74
CA ASN A 115 -18.23 -3.10 -23.94
C ASN A 115 -19.33 -2.55 -23.00
N ASN A 116 -19.45 -1.22 -22.81
CA ASN A 116 -20.60 -0.61 -22.13
C ASN A 116 -21.36 0.36 -23.06
N SER A 117 -22.55 -0.05 -23.50
CA SER A 117 -23.27 0.49 -24.68
C SER A 117 -24.03 1.82 -24.50
N THR A 118 -23.77 2.61 -23.45
CA THR A 118 -24.41 3.92 -23.28
C THR A 118 -23.38 5.03 -23.40
N ILE A 119 -23.20 5.53 -24.62
CA ILE A 119 -22.31 6.66 -24.91
C ILE A 119 -23.09 7.95 -24.61
N LEU A 120 -22.83 8.57 -23.47
CA LEU A 120 -23.35 9.91 -23.18
C LEU A 120 -22.44 10.92 -23.88
N PHE A 121 -22.88 11.44 -25.03
CA PHE A 121 -22.18 12.51 -25.74
C PHE A 121 -22.59 13.88 -25.18
N PRO A 122 -21.73 14.61 -24.45
CA PRO A 122 -21.98 16.03 -24.20
C PRO A 122 -21.75 16.80 -25.50
N VAL A 123 -22.84 17.21 -26.14
CA VAL A 123 -22.76 18.04 -27.36
C VAL A 123 -22.42 19.47 -26.95
N PRO A 124 -21.38 20.09 -27.54
CA PRO A 124 -21.05 21.50 -27.30
C PRO A 124 -22.25 22.41 -27.59
N ILE A 125 -22.50 23.39 -26.72
CA ILE A 125 -23.58 24.37 -26.87
C ILE A 125 -23.48 25.13 -28.20
N ASP A 126 -22.26 25.27 -28.73
CA ASP A 126 -21.99 25.91 -30.03
C ASP A 126 -22.61 25.16 -31.23
N MET A 127 -22.85 23.85 -31.12
CA MET A 127 -23.60 23.11 -32.16
C MET A 127 -25.12 23.32 -32.05
N LEU A 128 -25.64 23.56 -30.83
CA LEU A 128 -27.06 23.82 -30.60
C LEU A 128 -27.49 25.20 -31.14
N THR A 129 -26.60 26.19 -31.11
CA THR A 129 -26.88 27.54 -31.64
C THR A 129 -27.01 27.53 -33.17
N ALA A 130 -26.21 26.72 -33.87
CA ALA A 130 -26.30 26.54 -35.32
C ALA A 130 -27.65 25.96 -35.77
N PHE A 131 -28.27 25.07 -34.98
CA PHE A 131 -29.60 24.53 -35.26
C PHE A 131 -30.74 25.50 -34.93
N LYS A 132 -30.55 26.42 -33.99
CA LYS A 132 -31.56 27.44 -33.63
C LYS A 132 -31.68 28.57 -34.67
N GLY A 133 -30.65 28.77 -35.51
CA GLY A 133 -30.64 29.80 -36.55
C GLY A 133 -31.54 29.55 -37.76
N ASN A 134 -31.98 28.30 -38.00
CA ASN A 134 -32.74 27.92 -39.21
C ASN A 134 -34.25 27.68 -38.98
N MET A 135 -34.81 28.04 -37.82
CA MET A 135 -36.26 28.05 -37.59
C MET A 135 -36.79 29.48 -37.41
N THR A 136 -36.83 30.25 -38.49
CA THR A 136 -37.79 31.35 -38.64
C THR A 136 -38.90 30.88 -39.59
N PRO A 137 -40.17 30.78 -39.14
CA PRO A 137 -41.27 30.55 -40.05
C PRO A 137 -41.48 31.84 -40.86
N SER A 138 -41.44 31.70 -42.18
CA SER A 138 -41.89 32.73 -43.12
C SER A 138 -43.36 33.06 -42.84
N SER A 139 -43.62 34.29 -42.39
CA SER A 139 -44.94 34.89 -42.39
C SER A 139 -44.98 36.03 -43.40
N GLU A 140 -45.47 35.73 -44.60
CA GLU A 140 -46.41 36.50 -45.44
C GLU A 140 -46.58 35.80 -46.80
#